data_AF-A0A5N6TXY6-F1
#
_entry.id   AF-A0A5N6TXY6-F1
#
_cell.length_a   1.000
_cell.length_b   1.000
_cell.length_c   1.000
_cell.angle_alpha   90.00
_cell.angle_beta   90.00
_cell.angle_gamma   90.00
#
_symmetry.space_group_name_H-M   'P 1'
#
loop_
_entity.id
_entity.type
_entity.pdbx_description
1 polymer ?
#
loop_
_entity_poly.entity_id
_entity_poly.type
_entity_poly.pdbx_seq_one_letter_code
_entity_poly.pdbx_strand_id
1 'polypeptide(L)' 'MSSFASNKIRTAFHESPDITIPSVSQLQYLDVCIKETLRLHTPTPGALPRIVTSPGGVIAGSWVPVTCEST' A
#
# COMPACT_ATOMS: atom_id res chain seq x y z
N MET A 1 -14.21 -0.81 -18.56
CA MET A 1 -12.90 -0.42 -17.97
C MET A 1 -11.95 -1.59 -17.71
N SER A 2 -12.42 -2.83 -17.42
CA SER A 2 -11.50 -3.98 -17.20
C SER A 2 -10.68 -4.41 -18.43
N SER A 3 -11.24 -4.29 -19.64
CA SER A 3 -10.61 -4.74 -20.89
C SER A 3 -9.27 -4.06 -21.21
N PHE A 4 -9.06 -2.80 -20.81
CA PHE A 4 -7.83 -2.06 -21.12
C PHE A 4 -6.61 -2.59 -20.34
N ALA A 5 -6.79 -2.94 -19.07
CA ALA A 5 -5.73 -3.47 -18.22
C ALA A 5 -5.24 -4.83 -18.76
N SER A 6 -6.18 -5.71 -19.10
CA SER A 6 -5.88 -7.02 -19.67
C SER A 6 -5.14 -6.91 -21.00
N ASN A 7 -5.50 -5.93 -21.84
CA ASN A 7 -4.80 -5.70 -23.11
C ASN A 7 -3.35 -5.25 -22.87
N LYS A 8 -3.13 -4.29 -21.96
CA LYS A 8 -1.77 -3.80 -21.64
C LYS A 8 -0.84 -4.88 -21.09
N ILE A 9 -1.36 -5.78 -20.26
CA ILE A 9 -0.60 -6.91 -19.73
C ILE A 9 -0.26 -7.90 -20.87
N ARG A 10 -1.24 -8.21 -21.73
CA ARG A 10 -1.06 -9.15 -22.85
C ARG A 10 -0.14 -8.63 -23.95
N THR A 11 -0.01 -7.32 -24.11
CA THR A 11 0.97 -6.72 -25.04
C THR A 11 2.37 -6.62 -24.42
N ALA A 12 2.48 -6.58 -23.08
CA ALA A 12 3.76 -6.40 -22.40
C ALA A 12 4.56 -7.71 -22.26
N PHE A 13 3.89 -8.87 -22.22
CA PHE A 13 4.53 -10.18 -22.05
C PHE A 13 4.09 -11.13 -23.16
N HIS A 14 5.06 -11.73 -23.83
CA HIS A 14 4.81 -12.70 -24.90
C HIS A 14 4.97 -14.15 -24.41
N GLU A 15 5.90 -14.39 -23.48
CA GLU A 15 6.14 -15.71 -22.92
C GLU A 15 6.13 -15.72 -21.39
N SER A 16 5.82 -16.88 -20.80
CA SER A 16 5.85 -17.12 -19.35
C SER A 16 7.15 -16.69 -18.64
N PRO A 17 8.37 -17.00 -19.15
CA PRO A 17 9.62 -16.62 -18.49
C PRO A 17 9.87 -15.12 -18.43
N ASP A 18 9.21 -14.31 -19.25
CA ASP A 18 9.35 -12.85 -19.24
C ASP A 18 8.66 -12.22 -18.02
N ILE A 19 7.74 -12.94 -17.38
CA ILE A 19 6.97 -12.47 -16.22
C ILE A 19 7.81 -12.61 -14.96
N THR A 20 8.70 -11.64 -14.75
CA THR A 20 9.55 -11.53 -13.56
C THR A 20 9.10 -10.37 -12.67
N ILE A 21 9.37 -10.43 -11.36
CA ILE A 21 9.08 -9.32 -10.42
C ILE A 21 9.57 -7.94 -10.93
N PRO A 22 10.81 -7.79 -11.42
CA PRO A 22 11.27 -6.50 -11.95
C PRO A 22 10.56 -6.08 -13.26
N SER A 23 10.11 -7.03 -14.09
CA SER A 23 9.37 -6.69 -15.31
C SER A 23 7.94 -6.22 -15.02
N VAL A 24 7.28 -6.87 -14.04
CA VAL A 24 5.91 -6.55 -13.63
C VAL A 24 5.86 -5.19 -12.93
N SER A 25 6.90 -4.82 -12.18
CA SER A 25 6.98 -3.52 -11.50
C SER A 25 7.09 -2.33 -12.46
N GLN A 26 7.47 -2.53 -13.73
CA GLN A 26 7.50 -1.47 -14.75
C GLN A 26 6.11 -1.11 -15.29
N LEU A 27 5.09 -1.93 -15.03
CA LEU A 27 3.73 -1.70 -15.50
C LEU A 27 3.00 -0.69 -14.61
N GLN A 28 3.19 0.60 -14.89
CA GLN A 28 2.58 1.71 -14.13
C GLN A 28 1.06 1.58 -13.98
N TYR A 29 0.35 1.12 -15.01
CA TYR A 29 -1.10 0.97 -14.94
C TYR A 29 -1.53 -0.13 -13.96
N LEU A 30 -0.79 -1.24 -13.93
CA LEU A 30 -1.04 -2.35 -12.99
C LEU A 30 -0.80 -1.89 -11.55
N ASP A 31 0.27 -1.14 -11.31
CA ASP A 31 0.59 -0.56 -10.00
C ASP A 31 -0.54 0.36 -9.50
N VAL A 32 -1.05 1.25 -10.35
CA VAL A 32 -2.19 2.12 -10.00
C VAL A 32 -3.45 1.30 -9.70
N CYS A 33 -3.75 0.26 -10.48
CA CYS A 33 -4.90 -0.62 -10.21
C CYS A 33 -4.78 -1.34 -8.87
N ILE A 34 -3.59 -1.83 -8.51
CA ILE A 34 -3.34 -2.50 -7.22
C ILE A 34 -3.52 -1.49 -6.08
N LYS A 35 -2.93 -0.31 -6.20
CA LYS A 35 -3.06 0.77 -5.21
C LYS A 35 -4.52 1.17 -4.99
N GLU A 36 -5.28 1.31 -6.07
CA GLU A 36 -6.69 1.67 -5.97
C GLU A 36 -7.53 0.54 -5.37
N THR A 37 -7.21 -0.71 -5.68
CA THR A 37 -7.87 -1.88 -5.07
C THR A 37 -7.62 -1.91 -3.56
N LEU A 38 -6.38 -1.66 -3.13
CA LEU A 38 -6.03 -1.58 -1.71
C LEU A 38 -6.62 -0.36 -1.01
N ARG A 39 -6.85 0.75 -1.73
CA ARG A 39 -7.55 1.93 -1.19
C ARG A 39 -9.03 1.63 -0.90
N LEU A 40 -9.68 0.88 -1.78
CA LEU A 40 -11.09 0.48 -1.62
C LEU A 40 -11.25 -0.69 -0.62
N HIS A 41 -10.33 -1.65 -0.66
CA HIS A 41 -10.34 -2.86 0.15
C HIS A 41 -9.05 -2.95 0.96
N THR A 42 -8.92 -2.08 1.96
CA THR A 42 -7.79 -2.14 2.87
C THR A 42 -7.82 -3.47 3.62
N PRO A 43 -6.74 -4.28 3.58
CA PRO A 43 -6.71 -5.59 4.24
C PRO A 43 -6.83 -5.48 5.77
N THR A 44 -6.43 -4.33 6.32
CA THR A 44 -6.60 -4.01 7.74
C THR A 44 -7.72 -2.98 7.89
N PRO A 45 -8.80 -3.27 8.64
CA PRO A 45 -9.93 -2.36 8.82
C PRO A 45 -9.61 -1.10 9.64
N GLY A 46 -8.36 -0.91 10.07
CA GLY A 46 -7.92 0.27 10.82
C GLY A 46 -6.40 0.42 10.83
N ALA A 47 -5.94 1.58 11.29
CA ALA A 47 -4.53 1.80 11.58
C ALA A 47 -4.13 1.00 12.84
N LEU A 48 -2.92 0.46 12.85
CA LEU A 48 -2.34 -0.10 14.06
C LEU A 48 -2.30 0.98 15.16
N PRO A 49 -2.46 0.60 16.45
CA PRO A 49 -2.39 1.55 17.54
C PRO A 49 -1.06 2.30 17.50
N ARG A 50 -1.14 3.63 17.50
CA ARG A 50 0.04 4.47 17.65
C ARG A 50 0.38 4.57 19.12
N ILE A 51 1.57 4.10 19.49
CA ILE A 51 2.10 4.17 20.86
C ILE A 51 3.05 5.38 20.93
N VAL A 52 2.84 6.25 21.91
CA VAL A 52 3.75 7.37 22.22
C VAL A 52 4.58 6.96 23.42
N THR A 53 5.88 6.80 23.22
CA THR A 53 6.83 6.44 24.28
C THR A 53 7.14 7.64 25.18
N SER A 54 7.60 7.37 26.41
CA SER A 54 8.00 8.40 27.38
C SER A 54 9.07 9.33 26.79
N PRO A 55 9.00 10.66 27.00
CA PRO A 55 8.11 11.41 27.91
C PRO A 55 6.78 11.90 27.29
N GLY A 56 6.45 11.49 26.05
CA GLY A 56 5.44 12.16 25.23
C GLY A 56 6.06 12.87 24.04
N GLY A 57 5.23 13.37 23.12
CA GLY A 57 5.71 14.05 21.91
C GLY A 57 4.70 15.03 21.32
N VAL A 58 5.19 16.00 20.56
CA VAL A 58 4.33 16.95 19.83
C VAL A 58 3.93 16.34 18.49
N ILE A 59 2.63 16.19 18.26
CA ILE A 59 2.04 15.69 17.01
C ILE A 59 1.12 16.77 16.46
N ALA A 60 1.37 17.21 15.22
CA ALA A 60 0.62 18.28 14.56
C ALA A 60 0.51 19.58 15.38
N GLY A 61 1.58 19.92 16.12
CA GLY A 61 1.63 21.12 16.98
C GLY A 61 1.00 20.96 18.37
N SER A 62 0.34 19.83 18.64
CA SER A 62 -0.28 19.52 19.93
C SER A 62 0.56 18.54 20.74
N TRP A 63 0.72 18.79 22.05
CA TRP A 63 1.39 17.85 22.95
C TRP A 63 0.52 16.61 23.19
N VAL A 64 1.09 15.42 22.98
CA VAL A 64 0.46 14.13 23.24
C VAL A 64 1.22 13.42 24.36
N PRO A 65 0.56 13.05 25.48
CA PRO A 65 1.21 12.37 26.59
C PRO A 65 1.60 10.94 26.22
N VAL A 66 2.43 10.32 27.05
CA VAL A 66 2.76 8.89 26.95
C VAL A 66 1.47 8.06 26.95
N THR A 67 1.35 7.14 26.01
CA THR A 67 0.28 6.13 26.05
C THR A 67 0.62 5.16 27.17
N CYS A 68 -0.27 4.98 28.15
CA CYS A 68 -0.05 4.03 29.23
C CYS A 68 0.18 2.63 28.63
N GLU A 69 1.41 2.12 28.71
CA GLU A 69 1.65 0.68 28.55
C GLU A 69 1.07 0.02 29.80
N SER A 70 -0.10 -0.60 29.67
CA SER A 70 -0.55 -1.56 30.68
C SER A 70 0.45 -2.71 30.68
N THR A 71 1.27 -2.78 31.73
CA THR A 71 2.06 -3.96 32.11
C THR A 71 1.17 -5.19 32.22
#